data_AF-A0AAD4L706-F1
#
_entry.id   AF-A0AAD4L706-F1
#
_cell.length_a   1.000
_cell.length_b   1.000
_cell.length_c   1.000
_cell.angle_alpha   90.00
_cell.angle_beta   90.00
_cell.angle_gamma   90.00
#
_symmetry.space_group_name_H-M   'P 1'
#
loop_
_entity.id
_entity.type
_entity.pdbx_description
1 polymer ?
#
loop_
_entity_poly.entity_id
_entity_poly.type
_entity_poly.pdbx_seq_one_letter_code
_entity_poly.pdbx_strand_id
1 'polypeptide(L)'
;MAYTPKIASNNHSCLASHSKKSPLFNMPVAHRSQGLGVYGLAHRRRKVLRESIKGITKPAIRRLARRGGVVRISGLIYDEIRKVTRQRLADIIQRLVFVLESSSTPRYERKTVTTRDVVFVLNQMGIPVYGFAPN
;
A
#
# COMPACT_ATOMS: atom_id res chain seq x y z
N MET A 1 -29.40 -65.85 -57.28
CA MET A 1 -28.65 -64.65 -56.88
C MET A 1 -28.16 -64.89 -55.46
N ALA A 2 -27.02 -65.58 -55.29
CA ALA A 2 -25.65 -65.04 -55.24
C ALA A 2 -25.38 -64.35 -53.88
N TYR A 3 -24.35 -64.63 -53.07
CA TYR A 3 -23.13 -65.46 -53.15
C TYR A 3 -22.57 -65.51 -51.69
N THR A 4 -22.06 -66.64 -51.19
CA THR A 4 -21.24 -66.74 -49.95
C THR A 4 -19.80 -66.24 -50.21
N PRO A 5 -18.75 -66.31 -49.34
CA PRO A 5 -18.54 -66.24 -47.87
C PRO A 5 -17.34 -65.26 -47.52
N LYS A 6 -16.82 -65.28 -46.26
CA LYS A 6 -15.42 -64.99 -45.75
C LYS A 6 -15.46 -64.13 -44.47
N ILE A 7 -14.91 -64.53 -43.31
CA ILE A 7 -13.53 -64.90 -42.90
C ILE A 7 -12.53 -63.74 -42.99
N ALA A 8 -11.76 -63.57 -41.89
CA ALA A 8 -10.54 -62.77 -41.67
C ALA A 8 -10.80 -61.30 -41.27
N SER A 9 -10.03 -60.62 -40.42
CA SER A 9 -8.78 -60.90 -39.68
C SER A 9 -8.48 -59.58 -38.95
N ASN A 10 -8.43 -59.58 -37.63
CA ASN A 10 -7.23 -59.35 -36.80
C ASN A 10 -6.91 -57.88 -36.46
N ASN A 11 -6.40 -57.77 -35.22
CA ASN A 11 -5.72 -56.65 -34.57
C ASN A 11 -6.72 -55.61 -34.08
N HIS A 12 -6.94 -55.41 -32.78
CA HIS A 12 -6.05 -55.08 -31.67
C HIS A 12 -6.82 -55.44 -30.37
N SER A 13 -6.31 -55.71 -29.18
CA SER A 13 -4.99 -55.69 -28.55
C SER A 13 -5.11 -56.50 -27.25
N CYS A 14 -4.20 -57.44 -27.08
CA CYS A 14 -3.50 -57.80 -25.85
C CYS A 14 -4.14 -57.40 -24.50
N LEU A 15 -4.66 -58.42 -23.82
CA LEU A 15 -4.37 -58.80 -22.43
C LEU A 15 -4.39 -57.70 -21.36
N ALA A 16 -5.46 -57.76 -20.57
CA ALA A 16 -5.50 -57.27 -19.20
C ALA A 16 -4.39 -57.91 -18.36
N SER A 17 -3.37 -57.12 -18.02
CA SER A 17 -2.48 -57.37 -16.89
C SER A 17 -2.56 -56.20 -15.92
N HIS A 18 -3.08 -56.49 -14.74
CA HIS A 18 -3.19 -55.64 -13.56
C HIS A 18 -1.97 -54.72 -13.31
N SER A 19 -2.21 -53.44 -13.06
CA SER A 19 -1.40 -52.69 -12.10
C SER A 19 -2.16 -51.47 -11.56
N LYS A 20 -2.30 -51.46 -10.24
CA LYS A 20 -2.87 -50.42 -9.39
C LYS A 20 -2.29 -49.03 -9.73
N LYS A 21 -3.14 -48.00 -9.73
CA LYS A 21 -2.92 -46.65 -9.14
C LYS A 21 -4.16 -45.78 -9.36
N SER A 22 -4.84 -45.45 -8.26
CA SER A 22 -5.92 -44.46 -8.19
C SER A 22 -5.45 -43.08 -8.67
N PRO A 23 -6.33 -42.26 -9.27
CA PRO A 23 -5.95 -40.97 -9.81
C PRO A 23 -5.56 -39.99 -8.68
N LEU A 24 -4.36 -39.45 -8.80
CA LEU A 24 -3.92 -38.21 -8.15
C LEU A 24 -4.83 -37.07 -8.60
N PHE A 25 -5.89 -36.82 -7.84
CA PHE A 25 -6.76 -35.67 -8.04
C PHE A 25 -6.04 -34.43 -7.49
N ASN A 26 -5.34 -33.72 -8.38
CA ASN A 26 -4.67 -32.47 -8.06
C ASN A 26 -5.69 -31.32 -8.05
N MET A 27 -6.10 -30.86 -6.87
CA MET A 27 -6.85 -29.62 -6.68
C MET A 27 -5.93 -28.55 -6.08
N PRO A 28 -5.87 -27.32 -6.64
CA PRO A 28 -5.06 -26.25 -6.06
C PRO A 28 -5.68 -25.76 -4.76
N VAL A 29 -4.89 -25.79 -3.69
CA VAL A 29 -5.29 -25.38 -2.33
C VAL A 29 -5.63 -23.88 -2.30
N ALA A 30 -6.92 -23.60 -2.14
CA ALA A 30 -7.41 -22.28 -1.75
C ALA A 30 -7.04 -22.02 -0.28
N HIS A 31 -5.91 -21.37 -0.01
CA HIS A 31 -5.65 -20.78 1.31
C HIS A 31 -6.38 -19.45 1.44
N ARG A 32 -7.71 -19.51 1.60
CA ARG A 32 -8.49 -18.40 2.14
C ARG A 32 -9.44 -18.99 3.19
N SER A 33 -9.29 -18.46 4.41
CA SER A 33 -9.93 -18.87 5.68
C SER A 33 -9.29 -20.04 6.43
N GLN A 34 -8.11 -19.81 7.00
CA GLN A 34 -7.69 -20.52 8.21
C GLN A 34 -8.08 -19.68 9.43
N GLY A 35 -8.78 -20.32 10.37
CA GLY A 35 -9.40 -19.69 11.54
C GLY A 35 -8.42 -19.00 12.49
N LEU A 36 -8.98 -18.09 13.29
CA LEU A 36 -8.32 -17.10 14.16
C LEU A 36 -7.55 -17.68 15.38
N GLY A 37 -7.10 -18.93 15.35
CA GLY A 37 -6.62 -19.65 16.54
C GLY A 37 -5.14 -20.01 16.60
N VAL A 38 -4.37 -19.97 15.49
CA VAL A 38 -3.00 -20.53 15.46
C VAL A 38 -1.89 -19.47 15.34
N TYR A 39 -2.24 -18.18 15.19
CA TYR A 39 -1.26 -17.07 15.19
C TYR A 39 -1.33 -16.21 16.48
N GLY A 40 -1.87 -16.79 17.56
CA GLY A 40 -2.23 -16.11 18.81
C GLY A 40 -1.07 -15.51 19.61
N LEU A 41 0.18 -15.71 19.22
CA LEU A 41 1.35 -15.10 19.87
C LEU A 41 2.27 -14.38 18.87
N ALA A 42 1.71 -13.76 17.82
CA ALA A 42 2.44 -12.68 17.16
C ALA A 42 2.52 -11.51 18.15
N HIS A 43 3.58 -11.48 18.97
CA HIS A 43 3.92 -10.32 19.79
C HIS A 43 3.67 -9.07 18.94
N ARG A 44 2.73 -8.22 19.39
CA ARG A 44 2.44 -6.94 18.74
C ARG A 44 3.64 -6.02 18.96
N ARG A 45 4.77 -6.34 18.35
CA ARG A 45 5.94 -5.48 18.33
C ARG A 45 5.56 -4.33 17.43
N ARG A 46 5.43 -3.13 18.00
CA ARG A 46 5.29 -1.90 17.22
C ARG A 46 6.43 -1.88 16.21
N LYS A 47 6.10 -1.86 14.92
CA LYS A 47 7.13 -1.68 13.88
C LYS A 47 7.77 -0.32 14.12
N VAL A 48 9.02 -0.32 14.60
CA VAL A 48 9.83 0.89 14.70
C VAL A 48 10.25 1.24 13.29
N LEU A 49 9.49 2.14 12.67
CA LEU A 49 9.87 2.73 11.40
C LEU A 49 11.01 3.72 11.67
N ARG A 50 12.20 3.42 11.16
CA ARG A 50 13.39 4.28 11.30
C ARG A 50 13.30 5.57 10.48
N GLU A 51 12.50 5.56 9.41
CA GLU A 51 12.25 6.73 8.56
C GLU A 51 10.80 7.19 8.70
N SER A 52 10.61 8.44 9.12
CA SER A 52 9.29 9.06 9.27
C SER A 52 8.47 9.05 7.96
N ILE A 53 9.13 9.06 6.80
CA ILE A 53 8.45 9.09 5.49
C ILE A 53 7.69 7.81 5.16
N LYS A 54 8.18 6.67 5.66
CA LYS A 54 7.49 5.38 5.52
C LYS A 54 6.22 5.31 6.38
N GLY A 55 6.08 6.24 7.34
CA GLY A 55 4.85 6.48 8.09
C GLY A 55 3.69 6.95 7.19
N ILE A 56 3.98 7.57 6.05
CA ILE A 56 2.98 7.81 5.00
C ILE A 56 2.74 6.49 4.25
N THR A 57 1.79 5.72 4.78
CA THR A 57 1.48 4.37 4.30
C THR A 57 0.78 4.39 2.93
N LYS A 58 0.96 3.32 2.13
CA LYS A 58 0.25 3.14 0.85
C LYS A 58 -1.28 3.33 0.95
N PRO A 59 -2.00 2.81 1.97
CA PRO A 59 -3.43 3.08 2.10
C PRO A 59 -3.77 4.55 2.39
N ALA A 60 -2.92 5.31 3.10
CA ALA A 60 -3.14 6.74 3.31
C ALA A 60 -3.08 7.52 1.99
N ILE A 61 -2.06 7.24 1.18
CA ILE A 61 -1.91 7.81 -0.18
C ILE A 61 -3.11 7.43 -1.05
N ARG A 62 -3.56 6.17 -0.98
CA ARG A 62 -4.75 5.73 -1.70
C ARG A 62 -5.97 6.54 -1.30
N ARG A 63 -6.22 6.75 0.00
CA ARG A 63 -7.35 7.56 0.49
C ARG A 63 -7.29 9.00 -0.01
N LEU A 64 -6.11 9.62 -0.05
CA LEU A 64 -5.92 10.96 -0.64
C LEU A 64 -6.27 10.97 -2.13
N ALA A 65 -5.69 10.06 -2.90
CA ALA A 65 -5.93 9.95 -4.33
C ALA A 65 -7.40 9.65 -4.67
N ARG A 66 -8.07 8.81 -3.86
CA ARG A 66 -9.52 8.56 -4.00
C ARG A 66 -10.35 9.81 -3.76
N ARG A 67 -10.02 10.62 -2.73
CA ARG A 67 -10.67 11.92 -2.52
C ARG A 67 -10.45 12.88 -3.70
N GLY A 68 -9.30 12.78 -4.36
CA GLY A 68 -9.02 13.50 -5.61
C GLY A 68 -9.60 12.88 -6.88
N GLY A 69 -10.46 11.85 -6.80
CA GLY A 69 -11.10 11.24 -7.97
C GLY A 69 -10.21 10.28 -8.78
N VAL A 70 -9.03 9.92 -8.28
CA VAL A 70 -8.10 9.05 -9.01
C VAL A 70 -8.62 7.60 -9.00
N VAL A 71 -8.84 7.01 -10.18
CA VAL A 71 -9.43 5.66 -10.37
C VAL A 71 -8.39 4.53 -10.32
N ARG A 72 -7.20 4.73 -10.88
CA ARG A 72 -6.10 3.74 -10.86
C ARG A 72 -4.79 4.45 -10.51
N ILE A 73 -3.94 3.79 -9.72
CA ILE A 73 -2.67 4.35 -9.23
C ILE A 73 -1.57 3.34 -9.54
N SER A 74 -0.53 3.79 -10.27
CA SER A 74 0.66 2.99 -10.56
C SER A 74 1.51 2.75 -9.30
N GLY A 75 2.30 1.67 -9.31
CA GLY A 75 3.17 1.29 -8.20
C GLY A 75 4.27 2.31 -7.88
N LEU A 76 4.79 3.00 -8.89
CA LEU A 76 5.89 3.97 -8.73
C LEU A 76 5.45 5.26 -8.03
N ILE A 77 4.17 5.60 -8.11
CA ILE A 77 3.60 6.84 -7.58
C ILE A 77 3.67 6.91 -6.05
N TYR A 78 3.69 5.76 -5.35
CA TYR A 78 3.74 5.77 -3.88
C TYR A 78 5.05 6.38 -3.35
N ASP A 79 6.17 6.13 -4.01
CA ASP A 79 7.46 6.67 -3.60
C ASP A 79 7.64 8.11 -4.04
N GLU A 80 7.06 8.48 -5.19
CA GLU A 80 7.10 9.85 -5.67
C GLU A 80 6.29 10.80 -4.78
N ILE A 81 5.07 10.41 -4.38
CA ILE A 81 4.26 11.20 -3.45
C ILE A 81 4.98 11.40 -2.11
N ARG A 82 5.75 10.41 -1.65
CA ARG A 82 6.57 10.56 -0.44
C ARG A 82 7.64 11.63 -0.61
N LYS A 83 8.35 11.67 -1.74
CA LYS A 83 9.33 12.72 -2.01
C LYS A 83 8.68 14.10 -2.04
N VAL A 84 7.59 14.26 -2.79
CA VAL A 84 6.85 15.53 -2.92
C VAL A 84 6.32 16.00 -1.57
N THR A 85 5.77 15.09 -0.75
CA THR A 85 5.28 15.45 0.59
C THR A 85 6.40 15.97 1.48
N ARG A 86 7.58 15.34 1.42
CA ARG A 86 8.74 15.79 2.19
C ARG A 86 9.21 17.18 1.72
N GLN A 87 9.33 17.38 0.42
CA GLN A 87 9.74 18.67 -0.17
C GLN A 87 8.76 19.78 0.25
N ARG A 88 7.46 19.55 0.08
CA ARG A 88 6.43 20.53 0.45
C ARG A 88 6.49 20.92 1.92
N LEU A 89 6.70 19.95 2.82
CA LEU A 89 6.83 20.22 4.26
C LEU A 89 8.13 20.95 4.60
N ALA A 90 9.23 20.61 3.93
CA ALA A 90 10.50 21.32 4.10
C ALA A 90 10.34 22.81 3.74
N ASP A 91 9.69 23.13 2.63
CA ASP A 91 9.45 24.52 2.22
C ASP A 91 8.62 25.30 3.24
N ILE A 92 7.60 24.67 3.85
CA ILE A 92 6.79 25.30 4.90
C ILE A 92 7.63 25.54 6.15
N ILE A 93 8.37 24.52 6.59
CA ILE A 93 9.18 24.59 7.82
C ILE A 93 10.30 25.63 7.68
N GLN A 94 10.97 25.71 6.52
CA GLN A 94 11.98 26.73 6.27
C GLN A 94 11.41 28.14 6.40
N ARG A 95 10.23 28.39 5.84
CA ARG A 95 9.54 29.69 6.01
C ARG A 95 9.11 29.94 7.45
N LEU A 96 8.69 28.91 8.19
CA LEU A 96 8.34 29.03 9.60
C LEU A 96 9.55 29.39 10.46
N VAL A 97 10.70 28.76 10.23
CA VAL A 97 11.94 29.07 10.94
C VAL A 97 12.34 30.52 10.69
N PHE A 98 12.24 31.02 9.46
CA PHE A 98 12.50 32.43 9.15
C PHE A 98 11.59 33.40 9.92
N VAL A 99 10.30 33.08 10.06
CA VAL A 99 9.35 33.89 10.85
C VAL A 99 9.71 33.86 12.34
N LEU A 100 10.13 32.72 12.87
CA LEU A 100 10.56 32.60 14.27
C LEU A 100 11.84 33.37 14.55
N GLU A 101 12.85 33.24 13.68
CA GLU A 101 14.13 33.93 13.78
C GLU A 101 13.95 35.45 13.70
N SER A 102 13.12 35.94 12.76
CA SER A 102 12.86 37.38 12.63
C SER A 102 12.08 37.98 13.81
N SER A 103 11.28 37.17 14.52
CA SER A 103 10.59 37.59 15.75
C SER A 103 11.48 37.56 17.00
N SER A 104 12.72 37.04 16.89
CA SER A 104 13.64 36.92 18.01
C SER A 104 14.31 38.26 18.27
N THR A 105 14.13 38.77 19.49
CA THR A 105 14.78 39.99 19.98
C THR A 105 16.11 39.59 20.62
N PRO A 106 17.18 40.43 20.67
CA PRO A 106 18.45 40.07 21.30
C PRO A 106 18.32 39.59 22.76
N ARG A 107 17.20 39.93 23.41
CA ARG A 107 16.88 39.59 24.80
C ARG A 107 15.98 38.35 24.95
N TYR A 108 15.37 37.86 23.87
CA TYR A 108 14.45 36.71 23.91
C TYR A 108 14.33 36.02 22.54
N GLU A 109 14.71 34.75 22.50
CA GLU A 109 14.61 33.87 21.33
C GLU A 109 13.39 32.95 21.45
N ARG A 110 12.53 32.92 20.42
CA ARG A 110 11.35 32.05 20.39
C ARG A 110 11.69 30.68 19.80
N LYS A 111 11.63 29.63 20.64
CA LYS A 111 11.90 28.24 20.22
C LYS A 111 10.65 27.41 19.94
N THR A 112 9.47 27.92 20.28
CA THR A 112 8.20 27.19 20.14
C THR A 112 7.43 27.70 18.94
N VAL A 113 7.08 26.80 18.02
CA VAL A 113 6.19 27.11 16.88
C VAL A 113 4.77 27.23 17.40
N THR A 114 4.11 28.36 17.12
CA THR A 114 2.70 28.57 17.46
C THR A 114 1.79 28.41 16.25
N THR A 115 0.50 28.15 16.49
CA THR A 115 -0.51 28.04 15.41
C THR A 115 -0.59 29.32 14.56
N ARG A 116 -0.37 30.48 15.18
CA ARG A 116 -0.35 31.79 14.49
C ARG A 116 0.73 31.84 13.41
N ASP A 117 1.92 31.33 13.70
CA ASP A 117 3.05 31.33 12.77
C ASP A 117 2.75 30.46 11.54
N VAL A 118 2.13 29.30 11.77
CA VAL A 118 1.71 28.38 10.69
C VAL A 118 0.67 29.03 9.79
N VAL A 119 -0.37 29.65 10.36
CA VAL A 119 -1.39 30.35 9.59
C VAL A 119 -0.80 31.51 8.80
N PHE A 120 0.11 32.29 9.42
CA PHE A 120 0.78 33.40 8.76
C PHE A 120 1.57 32.95 7.52
N VAL A 121 2.42 31.93 7.65
CA VAL A 121 3.20 31.39 6.53
C VAL A 121 2.30 30.84 5.43
N LEU A 122 1.26 30.09 5.79
CA LEU A 122 0.34 29.51 4.82
C LEU A 122 -0.46 30.58 4.05
N ASN A 123 -0.88 31.64 4.73
CA ASN A 123 -1.51 32.81 4.10
C ASN A 123 -0.54 33.50 3.12
N GLN A 124 0.72 33.68 3.51
CA GLN A 124 1.75 34.27 2.64
C GLN A 124 2.04 33.41 1.40
N MET A 125 1.88 32.08 1.51
CA MET A 125 1.99 31.16 0.37
C MET A 125 0.74 31.11 -0.53
N GLY A 126 -0.31 31.84 -0.20
CA GLY A 126 -1.59 31.83 -0.93
C GLY A 126 -2.46 30.60 -0.65
N ILE A 127 -2.22 29.89 0.46
CA ILE A 127 -3.00 28.71 0.87
C ILE A 127 -3.59 28.99 2.25
N PRO A 128 -4.62 29.85 2.35
CA PRO A 128 -5.18 30.22 3.65
C PRO A 128 -5.87 29.04 4.31
N VAL A 129 -5.67 28.89 5.61
CA VAL A 129 -6.27 27.83 6.42
C VAL A 129 -7.11 28.45 7.53
N TYR A 130 -8.39 28.11 7.56
CA TYR A 130 -9.37 28.62 8.53
C TYR A 130 -9.62 27.63 9.67
N GLY A 131 -10.16 28.12 10.80
CA GLY A 131 -10.53 27.29 11.95
C GLY A 131 -9.40 27.07 12.99
N PHE A 132 -8.29 27.78 12.86
CA PHE A 132 -7.11 27.66 13.74
C PHE A 132 -6.85 28.94 14.55
N ALA A 133 -7.90 29.68 14.91
CA ALA A 133 -7.76 30.84 15.77
C ALA A 133 -7.26 30.40 17.16
N PRO A 134 -6.32 31.14 17.77
CA PRO A 134 -5.90 30.89 19.14
C PRO A 134 -7.00 31.35 20.10
N ASN A 135 -7.45 30.42 20.94
CA ASN A 135 -8.36 30.68 22.05
C ASN A 135 -7.75 31.64 23.07
#